data_AF-A0A9X3BR45-F1
#
_entry.id   AF-A0A9X3BR45-F1
#
_cell.length_a   1.000
_cell.length_b   1.000
_cell.length_c   1.000
_cell.angle_alpha   90.00
_cell.angle_beta   90.00
_cell.angle_gamma   90.00
#
_symmetry.space_group_name_H-M   'P 1'
#
loop_
_entity.id
_entity.type
_entity.pdbx_description
1 polymer ?
#
loop_
_entity_poly.entity_id
_entity_poly.type
_entity_poly.pdbx_seq_one_letter_code
_entity_poly.pdbx_strand_id
1 'polypeptide(L)'
;ALQRRMDGRFEVGRLMWSAGLLAPVGGGLRQVAEPFLHDVYAATLATVHLAVRDGNEVLYLERMMGRASVPIVSTVGSRLPMHCTGVGKVLLAHAPREVQDQVFANLTPITPYTITQPAVLSRQLEGVRREGLATTVEEMSLGA
;
A
#
# COMPACT_ATOMS: atom_id res chain seq x y z
N ALA A 1 20.16 -10.38 12.54
CA ALA A 1 20.62 -10.56 13.93
C ALA A 1 19.47 -11.09 14.77
N LEU A 2 19.53 -12.35 15.18
CA LEU A 2 18.51 -13.00 16.01
C LEU A 2 19.04 -13.16 17.44
N GLN A 3 18.14 -13.12 18.42
CA GLN A 3 18.46 -13.38 19.82
C GLN A 3 17.89 -14.73 20.23
N ARG A 4 18.69 -15.56 20.90
CA ARG A 4 18.23 -16.85 21.42
C ARG A 4 17.59 -16.64 22.79
N ARG A 5 16.37 -17.14 22.95
CA ARG A 5 15.62 -17.17 24.20
C ARG A 5 16.11 -18.32 25.09
N MET A 6 15.79 -18.25 26.39
CA MET A 6 16.16 -19.26 27.39
C MET A 6 15.53 -20.63 27.10
N ASP A 7 14.37 -20.67 26.44
CA ASP A 7 13.70 -21.89 25.98
C ASP A 7 14.28 -22.46 24.67
N GLY A 8 15.36 -21.86 24.16
CA GLY A 8 16.06 -22.29 22.95
C GLY A 8 15.46 -21.77 21.64
N ARG A 9 14.32 -21.06 21.67
CA ARG A 9 13.74 -20.41 20.48
C ARG A 9 14.49 -19.14 20.11
N PHE A 10 14.30 -18.65 18.88
CA PHE A 10 14.92 -17.41 18.41
C PHE A 10 13.87 -16.33 18.19
N GLU A 11 14.25 -15.08 18.45
CA GLU A 11 13.44 -13.89 18.19
C GLU A 11 14.25 -12.80 17.49
N VAL A 12 13.57 -11.77 16.99
CA VAL A 12 14.22 -10.60 16.41
C VAL A 12 15.09 -9.93 17.48
N GLY A 13 16.41 -9.90 17.24
CA GLY A 13 17.34 -9.31 18.18
C GLY A 13 17.35 -7.78 18.10
N ARG A 14 17.76 -7.13 19.19
CA ARG A 14 17.83 -5.66 19.34
C ARG A 14 18.54 -4.96 18.18
N LEU A 15 19.56 -5.56 17.59
CA LEU A 15 20.27 -4.98 16.43
C LEU A 15 19.37 -4.80 15.21
N MET A 16 18.48 -5.74 14.90
CA MET A 16 17.54 -5.57 13.78
C MET A 16 16.48 -4.53 14.11
N TRP A 17 16.03 -4.47 15.36
CA TRP A 17 15.14 -3.40 15.83
C TRP A 17 15.78 -2.02 15.68
N SER A 18 17.00 -1.83 16.20
CA SER A 18 17.75 -0.59 16.10
C SER A 18 18.04 -0.19 14.66
N ALA A 19 18.42 -1.15 13.80
CA ALA A 19 18.61 -0.88 12.38
C ALA A 19 17.30 -0.45 11.69
N GLY A 20 16.17 -1.06 12.06
CA GLY A 20 14.86 -0.67 11.57
C GLY A 20 14.44 0.74 11.99
N LEU A 21 14.74 1.16 13.22
CA LEU A 21 14.48 2.52 13.70
C LEU A 21 15.34 3.58 12.98
N LEU A 22 16.54 3.21 12.54
CA LEU A 22 17.44 4.08 11.79
C LEU A 22 17.13 4.07 10.28
N ALA A 23 16.28 3.15 9.81
CA ALA A 23 15.94 3.07 8.41
C ALA A 23 15.10 4.31 8.01
N PRO A 24 15.46 5.03 6.94
CA PRO A 24 14.78 6.26 6.53
C PRO A 24 13.37 6.02 5.95
N VAL A 25 12.83 4.82 6.05
CA VAL A 25 11.59 4.42 5.38
C VAL A 25 10.39 4.99 6.12
N GLY A 26 9.89 6.12 5.62
CA GLY A 26 8.58 6.65 5.97
C GLY A 26 8.42 7.14 7.41
N GLY A 27 9.47 7.20 8.22
CA GLY A 27 9.40 7.62 9.63
C GLY A 27 8.78 9.00 9.83
N GLY A 28 9.32 10.01 9.14
CA GLY A 28 8.79 11.38 9.20
C GLY A 28 7.39 11.52 8.61
N LEU A 29 7.12 10.85 7.48
CA LEU A 29 5.80 10.89 6.84
C LEU A 29 4.72 10.27 7.73
N ARG A 30 4.97 9.11 8.33
CA ARG A 30 4.03 8.47 9.26
C ARG A 30 3.70 9.37 10.43
N GLN A 31 4.73 9.91 11.08
CA GLN A 31 4.54 10.78 12.24
C GLN A 31 3.72 12.04 11.91
N VAL A 32 3.92 12.62 10.72
CA VAL A 32 3.13 13.78 10.27
C VAL A 32 1.70 13.37 9.87
N ALA A 33 1.53 12.19 9.28
CA ALA A 33 0.24 11.72 8.78
C ALA A 33 -0.67 11.15 9.87
N GLU A 34 -0.11 10.59 10.95
CA GLU A 34 -0.81 9.91 12.06
C GLU A 34 -2.11 10.61 12.52
N PRO A 35 -2.12 11.91 12.89
CA PRO A 35 -3.34 12.57 13.35
C PRO A 35 -4.44 12.58 12.27
N PHE A 36 -4.08 12.75 11.00
CA PHE A 36 -5.05 12.78 9.90
C PHE A 36 -5.61 11.39 9.60
N LEU A 37 -4.79 10.33 9.73
CA LEU A 37 -5.28 8.96 9.59
C LEU A 37 -6.28 8.63 10.70
N HIS A 38 -6.03 9.10 11.92
CA HIS A 38 -6.97 8.97 13.05
C HIS A 38 -8.29 9.68 12.78
N ASP A 39 -8.27 10.90 12.25
CA ASP A 39 -9.49 11.64 11.92
C ASP A 39 -10.34 10.91 10.87
N VAL A 40 -9.71 10.42 9.79
CA VAL A 40 -10.41 9.65 8.75
C VAL A 40 -10.97 8.36 9.32
N TYR A 41 -10.21 7.65 10.14
CA TYR A 41 -10.68 6.43 10.79
C TYR A 41 -11.85 6.72 11.74
N ALA A 42 -11.77 7.75 12.56
CA ALA A 42 -12.84 8.12 13.49
C ALA A 42 -14.14 8.52 12.77
N ALA A 43 -14.03 9.18 11.61
CA ALA A 43 -15.17 9.60 10.80
C ALA A 43 -15.83 8.45 10.03
N THR A 44 -15.07 7.44 9.62
CA THR A 44 -15.56 6.39 8.69
C THR A 44 -15.70 5.02 9.33
N LEU A 45 -14.95 4.75 10.40
CA LEU A 45 -14.71 3.43 11.00
C LEU A 45 -14.23 2.38 9.99
N ALA A 46 -13.82 2.81 8.79
CA ALA A 46 -13.30 1.96 7.73
C ALA A 46 -11.79 1.77 7.88
N THR A 47 -11.23 0.75 7.25
CA THR A 47 -9.77 0.57 7.22
C THR A 47 -9.11 1.72 6.47
N VAL A 48 -8.15 2.39 7.11
CA VAL A 48 -7.36 3.46 6.51
C VAL A 48 -5.93 2.97 6.32
N HIS A 49 -5.34 3.27 5.17
CA HIS A 49 -3.96 2.90 4.83
C HIS A 49 -3.15 4.14 4.50
N LEU A 50 -1.88 4.14 4.91
CA LEU A 50 -0.85 5.04 4.39
C LEU A 50 0.18 4.23 3.64
N ALA A 51 0.52 4.67 2.43
CA ALA A 51 1.51 3.99 1.61
C ALA A 51 2.30 4.97 0.74
N VAL A 52 3.42 4.50 0.23
CA VAL A 52 4.29 5.22 -0.69
C VAL A 52 4.64 4.34 -1.88
N ARG A 53 5.12 4.97 -2.95
CA ARG A 53 5.71 4.24 -4.08
C ARG A 53 7.10 3.74 -3.68
N ASP A 54 7.36 2.46 -3.93
CA ASP A 54 8.68 1.84 -3.82
C ASP A 54 8.98 1.12 -5.14
N GLY A 55 9.79 1.74 -5.99
CA GLY A 55 9.99 1.29 -7.37
C GLY A 55 8.67 1.26 -8.16
N ASN A 56 8.25 0.05 -8.51
CA ASN A 56 7.06 -0.26 -9.31
C ASN A 56 5.90 -0.84 -8.48
N GLU A 57 6.00 -0.75 -7.15
CA GLU A 57 5.02 -1.30 -6.22
C GLU A 57 4.58 -0.24 -5.20
N VAL A 58 3.51 -0.56 -4.47
CA VAL A 58 3.01 0.21 -3.35
C VAL A 58 3.55 -0.41 -2.06
N LEU A 59 4.33 0.35 -1.28
CA LEU A 59 4.76 -0.05 0.05
C LEU A 59 3.83 0.56 1.12
N TYR A 60 3.14 -0.32 1.86
CA TYR A 60 2.25 0.10 2.93
C TYR A 60 3.03 0.41 4.20
N LEU A 61 2.96 1.66 4.65
CA LEU A 61 3.68 2.17 5.81
C LEU A 61 2.86 2.06 7.10
N GLU A 62 1.54 2.21 6.98
CA GLU A 62 0.63 2.21 8.11
C GLU A 62 -0.75 1.67 7.74
N ARG A 63 -1.44 1.11 8.73
CA ARG A 63 -2.79 0.60 8.61
C ARG A 63 -3.54 0.80 9.92
N MET A 64 -4.64 1.55 9.86
CA MET A 64 -5.61 1.68 10.95
C MET A 64 -6.85 0.87 10.60
N MET A 65 -7.28 -0.02 11.49
CA MET A 65 -8.46 -0.85 11.28
C MET A 65 -9.22 -1.08 12.59
N GLY A 66 -10.53 -1.23 12.48
CA GLY A 66 -11.42 -1.56 13.59
C GLY A 66 -11.74 -3.04 13.65
N ARG A 67 -12.44 -3.44 14.72
CA ARG A 67 -12.91 -4.83 14.88
C ARG A 67 -13.92 -5.26 13.80
N ALA A 68 -14.64 -4.30 13.23
CA ALA A 68 -15.65 -4.54 12.18
C ALA A 68 -15.10 -4.40 10.76
N SER A 69 -13.80 -4.14 10.60
CA SER A 69 -13.19 -3.94 9.29
C SER A 69 -13.12 -5.25 8.49
N VAL A 70 -13.42 -5.16 7.18
CA VAL A 70 -13.26 -6.27 6.24
C VAL A 70 -11.81 -6.76 6.26
N PRO A 71 -11.55 -8.08 6.24
CA PRO A 71 -10.19 -8.61 6.13
C PRO A 71 -9.55 -8.17 4.82
N ILE A 72 -8.42 -7.46 4.89
CA ILE A 72 -7.66 -7.01 3.71
C ILE A 72 -6.28 -7.66 3.74
N VAL A 73 -5.76 -7.99 2.54
CA VAL A 73 -4.48 -8.67 2.33
C VAL A 73 -3.27 -7.81 2.73
N SER A 74 -3.37 -6.49 2.71
CA SER A 74 -2.28 -5.57 3.05
C SER A 74 -1.95 -5.58 4.54
N THR A 75 -0.70 -5.93 4.89
CA THR A 75 -0.11 -5.66 6.22
C THR A 75 0.93 -4.55 6.12
N VAL A 76 1.30 -3.95 7.26
CA VAL A 76 2.37 -2.95 7.29
C VAL A 76 3.67 -3.61 6.80
N GLY A 77 4.34 -2.98 5.83
CA GLY A 77 5.53 -3.51 5.17
C GLY A 77 5.25 -4.37 3.94
N SER A 78 3.99 -4.72 3.64
CA SER A 78 3.64 -5.39 2.39
C SER A 78 3.88 -4.51 1.17
N ARG A 79 4.25 -5.15 0.07
CA ARG A 79 4.27 -4.56 -1.27
C ARG A 79 3.15 -5.13 -2.11
N LEU A 80 2.36 -4.27 -2.72
CA LEU A 80 1.27 -4.67 -3.63
C LEU A 80 1.42 -4.01 -5.01
N PRO A 81 0.88 -4.63 -6.07
CA PRO A 81 0.92 -4.03 -7.40
C PRO A 81 0.19 -2.69 -7.46
N MET A 82 0.71 -1.76 -8.27
CA MET A 82 0.13 -0.42 -8.39
C MET A 82 -1.19 -0.39 -9.18
N HIS A 83 -1.39 -1.30 -10.14
CA HIS A 83 -2.53 -1.21 -11.07
C HIS A 83 -3.85 -1.71 -10.49
N CYS A 84 -3.83 -2.51 -9.42
CA CYS A 84 -5.02 -3.17 -8.88
C CYS A 84 -5.47 -2.65 -7.51
N THR A 85 -4.84 -1.60 -6.98
CA THR A 85 -5.22 -0.96 -5.71
C THR A 85 -5.54 0.51 -5.93
N GLY A 86 -6.51 1.08 -5.18
CA GLY A 86 -6.86 2.50 -5.30
C GLY A 86 -5.66 3.40 -5.01
N VAL A 87 -4.95 3.13 -3.90
CA VAL A 87 -3.69 3.80 -3.54
C VAL A 87 -2.65 3.69 -4.67
N GLY A 88 -2.49 2.49 -5.23
CA GLY A 88 -1.55 2.25 -6.32
C GLY A 88 -1.88 3.03 -7.58
N LYS A 89 -3.16 3.13 -7.95
CA LYS A 89 -3.59 3.93 -9.12
C LYS A 89 -3.32 5.41 -8.92
N VAL A 90 -3.53 5.95 -7.72
CA VAL A 90 -3.14 7.34 -7.39
C VAL A 90 -1.64 7.52 -7.54
N LEU A 91 -0.83 6.64 -6.94
CA LEU A 91 0.63 6.72 -7.05
C LEU A 91 1.12 6.58 -8.50
N LEU A 92 0.54 5.67 -9.27
CA LEU A 92 0.90 5.41 -10.67
C LEU A 92 0.52 6.56 -11.59
N ALA A 93 -0.63 7.19 -11.36
CA ALA A 93 -1.07 8.35 -12.11
C ALA A 93 -0.08 9.52 -12.00
N HIS A 94 0.60 9.66 -10.85
CA HIS A 94 1.60 10.72 -10.62
C HIS A 94 3.05 10.23 -10.74
N ALA A 95 3.27 8.97 -11.13
CA ALA A 95 4.61 8.42 -11.29
C ALA A 95 5.31 8.93 -12.58
N PRO A 96 6.65 8.89 -12.65
CA PRO A 96 7.39 9.11 -13.89
C PRO A 96 6.91 8.20 -15.01
N ARG A 97 7.10 8.63 -16.26
CA ARG A 97 6.63 7.89 -17.44
C ARG A 97 7.26 6.50 -17.52
N GLU A 98 8.53 6.39 -17.15
CA GLU A 98 9.29 5.14 -17.17
C GLU A 98 8.70 4.11 -16.20
N VAL A 99 8.21 4.57 -15.04
CA VAL A 99 7.53 3.71 -14.05
C VAL A 99 6.17 3.26 -14.59
N GLN A 100 5.42 4.17 -15.23
CA GLN A 100 4.16 3.81 -15.88
C GLN A 100 4.38 2.75 -16.95
N ASP A 101 5.35 2.94 -17.85
CA ASP A 101 5.65 1.98 -18.90
C ASP A 101 6.05 0.60 -18.34
N GLN A 102 6.83 0.57 -17.25
CA GLN A 102 7.21 -0.69 -16.58
C GLN A 102 6.01 -1.42 -15.95
N VAL A 103 5.08 -0.69 -15.32
CA VAL A 103 3.86 -1.29 -14.77
C VAL A 103 2.93 -1.78 -15.89
N PHE A 104 2.76 -1.00 -16.95
CA PHE A 104 1.90 -1.33 -18.08
C PHE A 104 2.40 -2.58 -18.83
N ALA A 105 3.71 -2.85 -18.80
CA ALA A 105 4.30 -4.06 -19.36
C ALA A 105 3.99 -5.33 -18.54
N ASN A 106 3.54 -5.21 -17.29
CA ASN A 106 3.33 -6.35 -16.38
C ASN A 106 2.06 -6.20 -15.54
N LEU A 107 0.90 -6.21 -16.20
CA LEU A 107 -0.41 -6.15 -15.55
C LEU A 107 -0.89 -7.54 -15.11
N THR A 108 -0.40 -8.02 -13.98
CA THR A 108 -0.76 -9.33 -13.43
C THR A 108 -2.26 -9.40 -13.06
N PRO A 109 -3.01 -10.42 -13.50
CA PRO A 109 -4.37 -10.66 -13.03
C PRO A 109 -4.36 -11.24 -11.61
N ILE A 110 -5.03 -10.58 -10.66
CA ILE A 110 -5.15 -11.03 -9.26
C ILE A 110 -6.55 -11.58 -8.98
N THR A 111 -7.57 -10.88 -9.48
CA THR A 111 -8.98 -11.26 -9.43
C THR A 111 -9.58 -11.16 -10.84
N PRO A 112 -10.79 -11.69 -11.08
CA PRO A 112 -11.50 -11.49 -12.34
C PRO A 112 -11.78 -10.02 -12.70
N TYR A 113 -11.71 -9.11 -11.71
CA TYR A 113 -11.97 -7.68 -11.88
C TYR A 113 -10.70 -6.85 -12.03
N THR A 114 -9.52 -7.45 -11.86
CA THR A 114 -8.25 -6.74 -12.03
C THR A 114 -8.15 -6.15 -13.44
N ILE A 115 -7.86 -4.85 -13.53
CA ILE A 115 -7.67 -4.17 -14.82
C ILE A 115 -6.33 -4.58 -15.43
N THR A 116 -6.36 -5.45 -16.43
CA THR A 116 -5.17 -5.94 -17.14
C THR A 116 -5.01 -5.39 -18.55
N GLN A 117 -5.90 -4.49 -18.98
CA GLN A 117 -5.84 -3.83 -20.29
C GLN A 117 -5.16 -2.45 -20.18
N PRO A 118 -4.00 -2.22 -20.84
CA PRO A 118 -3.27 -0.95 -20.78
C PRO A 118 -4.12 0.28 -21.11
N ALA A 119 -4.95 0.22 -22.15
CA ALA A 119 -5.80 1.33 -22.56
C ALA A 119 -6.88 1.67 -21.52
N VAL A 120 -7.41 0.66 -20.81
CA VAL A 120 -8.39 0.86 -19.73
C VAL A 120 -7.72 1.50 -18.53
N LEU A 121 -6.55 0.99 -18.13
CA LEU A 121 -5.78 1.56 -17.04
C LEU A 121 -5.38 3.02 -17.32
N SER A 122 -4.90 3.33 -18.53
CA SER A 122 -4.54 4.71 -18.92
C SER A 122 -5.68 5.69 -18.70
N ARG A 123 -6.90 5.34 -19.15
CA ARG A 123 -8.09 6.19 -18.94
C ARG A 123 -8.43 6.37 -17.47
N GLN A 124 -8.29 5.32 -16.66
CA GLN A 124 -8.48 5.44 -15.21
C GLN A 124 -7.45 6.40 -14.60
N LEU A 125 -6.17 6.30 -14.98
CA LEU A 125 -5.12 7.19 -14.48
C LEU A 125 -5.32 8.65 -14.90
N GLU A 126 -5.84 8.89 -16.11
CA GLU A 126 -6.25 10.24 -16.54
C GLU A 126 -7.39 10.80 -15.67
N GLY A 127 -8.40 9.98 -15.37
CA GLY A 127 -9.47 10.33 -14.43
C GLY A 127 -8.91 10.68 -13.05
N VAL A 128 -8.00 9.87 -12.54
CA VAL A 128 -7.31 10.11 -11.26
C VAL A 128 -6.57 11.45 -11.25
N ARG A 129 -5.86 11.81 -12.33
CA ARG A 129 -5.17 13.13 -12.41
C ARG A 129 -6.15 14.30 -12.37
N ARG A 130 -7.36 14.12 -12.92
CA ARG A 130 -8.38 15.17 -12.97
C ARG A 130 -9.13 15.30 -11.65
N GLU A 131 -9.45 14.18 -11.01
CA GLU A 131 -10.35 14.11 -9.85
C GLU A 131 -9.58 14.08 -8.52
N GLY A 132 -8.29 13.74 -8.55
CA GLY A 132 -7.45 13.63 -7.36
C GLY A 132 -7.71 12.40 -6.51
N LEU A 133 -8.55 11.46 -6.97
CA LEU A 133 -8.89 10.23 -6.26
C LEU A 133 -9.00 9.05 -7.22
N ALA A 134 -8.84 7.83 -6.69
CA ALA A 134 -9.09 6.59 -7.39
C ALA A 134 -10.06 5.72 -6.59
N THR A 135 -10.93 5.00 -7.28
CA THR A 135 -11.77 3.95 -6.71
C THR A 135 -11.41 2.62 -7.37
N THR A 136 -11.56 1.53 -6.61
CA THR A 136 -11.37 0.17 -7.08
C THR A 136 -12.49 -0.68 -6.52
N VAL A 137 -12.95 -1.65 -7.28
CA VAL A 137 -13.96 -2.61 -6.85
C VAL A 137 -13.44 -4.00 -7.15
N GLU A 138 -13.13 -4.73 -6.10
CA GLU A 138 -12.67 -6.12 -6.10
C GLU A 138 -11.40 -6.42 -6.92
N GLU A 139 -10.63 -5.40 -7.29
CA GLU A 139 -9.50 -5.56 -8.21
C GLU A 139 -8.28 -6.27 -7.60
N MET A 140 -8.08 -6.11 -6.29
CA MET A 140 -6.99 -6.75 -5.53
C MET A 140 -7.52 -7.88 -4.63
N SER A 141 -8.75 -7.78 -4.13
CA SER A 141 -9.34 -8.73 -3.20
C SER A 141 -10.85 -8.72 -3.40
N LEU A 142 -11.46 -9.91 -3.48
CA LEU A 142 -12.92 -10.02 -3.64
C LEU A 142 -13.64 -9.46 -2.40
N GLY A 143 -14.76 -8.76 -2.61
CA GLY A 143 -15.53 -8.09 -1.56
C GLY A 143 -14.92 -6.78 -1.02
N ALA A 144 -13.88 -6.24 -1.66
CA ALA A 144 -13.25 -4.96 -1.32
C ALA A 144 -13.60 -3.84 -2.30
#